data_AF-A0AAV6V1Q3-F1
#
_entry.id   AF-A0AAV6V1Q3-F1
#
_cell.length_a   1.000
_cell.length_b   1.000
_cell.length_c   1.000
_cell.angle_alpha   90.00
_cell.angle_beta   90.00
_cell.angle_gamma   90.00
#
_symmetry.space_group_name_H-M   'P 1'
#
loop_
_entity.id
_entity.type
_entity.pdbx_description
1 polymer ?
#
loop_
_entity_poly.entity_id
_entity_poly.type
_entity_poly.pdbx_seq_one_letter_code
_entity_poly.pdbx_strand_id
1 'polypeptide(L)'
;MFIDLLELLFINFVLAFIWEAVSLIISQLYGDYTFNMSQKNFFPPDPIIPSTVTSKEDVYAFATDFREVYKAVEDRSKFGEWMVFQDAIERSPALGLTRLDYAWQFIKRLVENNSSKTSGILYASCTTAWKGERPADPNSTFGVIACWTVDYEDKMLVKKAANAIREVYDYQKNLYYKTLEATLANKYRHLGDRFISLYKYTVKGEMFERDEDDPSIWNRV
;
A
#
# COMPACT_ATOMS: atom_id res chain seq x y z
N MET A 1 57.34 -9.68 -27.15
CA MET A 1 56.20 -8.74 -26.99
C MET A 1 55.78 -8.83 -25.53
N PHE A 2 56.48 -8.09 -24.67
CA PHE A 2 56.18 -8.03 -23.24
C PHE A 2 55.21 -6.87 -23.05
N ILE A 3 53.97 -7.17 -22.71
CA ILE A 3 53.05 -6.15 -22.19
C ILE A 3 53.60 -5.78 -20.82
N ASP A 4 53.89 -4.49 -20.64
CA ASP A 4 54.55 -3.99 -19.46
C ASP A 4 53.67 -4.26 -18.23
N LEU A 5 54.25 -4.79 -17.15
CA LEU A 5 53.52 -5.12 -15.92
C LEU A 5 52.76 -3.89 -15.37
N LEU A 6 53.28 -2.69 -15.66
CA LEU A 6 52.67 -1.39 -15.38
C LEU A 6 51.39 -1.13 -16.19
N GLU A 7 51.31 -1.54 -17.47
CA GLU A 7 50.10 -1.41 -18.28
C GLU A 7 48.99 -2.32 -17.78
N LEU A 8 49.33 -3.54 -17.36
CA LEU A 8 48.40 -4.50 -16.76
C LEU A 8 47.85 -4.01 -15.40
N LEU A 9 48.69 -3.40 -14.57
CA LEU A 9 48.26 -2.78 -13.31
C LEU A 9 47.37 -1.57 -13.56
N PHE A 10 47.69 -0.75 -14.56
CA PHE A 10 46.89 0.41 -14.93
C PHE A 10 45.50 0.02 -15.46
N ILE A 11 45.42 -1.00 -16.32
CA ILE A 11 44.14 -1.52 -16.84
C ILE A 11 43.27 -2.05 -15.69
N ASN A 12 43.83 -2.83 -14.77
CA ASN A 12 43.07 -3.34 -13.63
C ASN A 12 42.57 -2.22 -12.70
N PHE A 13 43.38 -1.18 -12.50
CA PHE A 13 42.99 -0.01 -11.71
C PHE A 13 41.82 0.75 -12.38
N VAL A 14 41.90 0.96 -13.69
CA VAL A 14 40.83 1.63 -14.46
C VAL A 14 39.54 0.80 -14.46
N LEU A 15 39.63 -0.53 -14.60
CA LEU A 15 38.46 -1.41 -14.56
C LEU A 15 37.80 -1.43 -13.18
N ALA A 16 38.57 -1.43 -12.10
CA ALA A 16 38.04 -1.33 -10.74
C ALA A 16 37.29 -0.01 -10.51
N PHE A 17 37.84 1.11 -11.00
CA PHE A 17 37.22 2.42 -10.88
C PHE A 17 35.92 2.54 -11.72
N ILE A 18 35.92 1.96 -12.92
CA ILE A 18 34.72 1.87 -13.77
C ILE A 18 33.65 1.01 -13.08
N TRP A 19 34.04 -0.12 -12.46
CA TRP A 19 33.11 -0.99 -11.75
C TRP A 19 32.45 -0.30 -10.55
N GLU A 20 33.22 0.46 -9.76
CA GLU A 20 32.67 1.25 -8.66
C GLU A 20 31.73 2.36 -9.15
N ALA A 21 32.12 3.09 -10.20
CA ALA A 21 31.27 4.13 -10.78
C ALA A 21 29.98 3.57 -11.37
N VAL A 22 30.04 2.43 -12.07
CA VAL A 22 28.85 1.74 -12.61
C VAL A 22 27.98 1.22 -11.47
N SER A 23 28.56 0.67 -10.40
CA SER A 23 27.81 0.21 -9.22
C SER A 23 27.08 1.37 -8.52
N LEU A 24 27.74 2.52 -8.41
CA LEU A 24 27.15 3.74 -7.82
C LEU A 24 26.02 4.29 -8.70
N ILE A 25 26.20 4.31 -10.02
CA ILE A 25 25.17 4.75 -10.97
C ILE A 25 23.99 3.79 -10.98
N ILE A 26 24.22 2.47 -10.90
CA ILE A 26 23.16 1.47 -10.76
C ILE A 26 22.42 1.68 -9.42
N SER A 27 23.12 1.87 -8.30
CA SER A 27 22.49 2.16 -6.99
C SER A 27 21.68 3.47 -7.01
N GLN A 28 22.13 4.50 -7.73
CA GLN A 28 21.39 5.77 -7.87
C GLN A 28 20.20 5.68 -8.83
N LEU A 29 20.33 4.97 -9.96
CA LEU A 29 19.26 4.80 -10.95
C LEU A 29 18.19 3.81 -10.49
N TYR A 30 18.58 2.78 -9.75
CA TYR A 30 17.69 1.79 -9.13
C TYR A 30 17.40 2.07 -7.65
N GLY A 31 17.77 3.28 -7.19
CA GLY A 31 17.57 3.83 -5.86
C GLY A 31 17.37 2.79 -4.77
N ASP A 32 18.44 2.28 -4.16
CA ASP A 32 18.48 1.57 -2.87
C ASP A 32 17.14 0.96 -2.38
N TYR A 33 16.50 0.15 -3.22
CA TYR A 33 15.55 -0.86 -2.78
C TYR A 33 16.30 -2.18 -2.66
N THR A 34 17.46 -2.16 -1.98
CA THR A 34 17.82 -3.33 -1.19
C THR A 34 16.72 -3.45 -0.16
N PHE A 35 15.73 -4.28 -0.49
CA PHE A 35 14.67 -4.73 0.37
C PHE A 35 15.34 -5.48 1.52
N ASN A 36 15.86 -4.73 2.48
CA ASN A 36 16.57 -5.24 3.65
C ASN A 36 15.50 -5.77 4.61
N MET A 37 14.87 -6.88 4.20
CA MET A 37 14.08 -7.73 5.06
C MET A 37 15.04 -8.44 6.02
N SER A 38 15.61 -7.71 6.97
CA SER A 38 16.20 -8.34 8.15
C SER A 38 15.05 -9.01 8.90
N GLN A 39 14.80 -10.26 8.52
CA GLN A 39 13.72 -11.13 8.99
C GLN A 39 13.81 -11.26 10.51
N LYS A 40 12.96 -10.52 11.23
CA LYS A 40 12.59 -10.91 12.59
C LYS A 40 11.17 -11.45 12.69
N ASN A 41 10.32 -11.26 11.67
CA ASN A 41 8.91 -11.63 11.72
C ASN A 41 8.38 -12.20 10.39
N PHE A 42 9.15 -13.03 9.67
CA PHE A 42 8.59 -13.71 8.48
C PHE A 42 7.72 -14.87 8.94
N PHE A 43 6.41 -14.64 8.95
CA PHE A 43 5.43 -15.69 9.22
C PHE A 43 5.18 -16.52 7.96
N PRO A 44 4.64 -17.75 8.08
CA PRO A 44 4.28 -18.53 6.89
C PRO A 44 3.30 -17.73 6.00
N PRO A 45 3.42 -17.85 4.67
CA PRO A 45 2.53 -17.19 3.73
C PRO A 45 1.07 -17.46 4.05
N ASP A 46 0.23 -16.45 3.85
CA ASP A 46 -1.22 -16.61 3.97
C ASP A 46 -1.72 -17.69 3.01
N PRO A 47 -2.65 -18.57 3.42
CA PRO A 47 -3.26 -19.53 2.50
C PRO A 47 -4.00 -18.85 1.34
N ILE A 48 -4.44 -17.60 1.50
CA ILE A 48 -5.11 -16.80 0.47
C ILE A 48 -4.17 -15.69 0.00
N ILE A 49 -3.51 -15.93 -1.14
CA ILE A 49 -2.62 -14.98 -1.80
C ILE A 49 -3.43 -14.19 -2.85
N PRO A 50 -3.67 -12.87 -2.67
CA PRO A 50 -4.54 -12.09 -3.56
C PRO A 50 -4.16 -12.21 -5.04
N SER A 51 -2.86 -12.13 -5.37
CA SER A 51 -2.36 -12.18 -6.74
C SER A 51 -2.54 -13.55 -7.44
N THR A 52 -2.95 -14.59 -6.72
CA THR A 52 -3.26 -15.91 -7.31
C THR A 52 -4.76 -16.17 -7.40
N VAL A 53 -5.59 -15.33 -6.77
CA VAL A 53 -7.05 -15.48 -6.79
C VAL A 53 -7.59 -14.89 -8.09
N THR A 54 -8.27 -15.71 -8.89
CA THR A 54 -8.84 -15.30 -10.19
C THR A 54 -10.36 -15.42 -10.25
N SER A 55 -11.00 -15.90 -9.18
CA SER A 55 -12.44 -16.21 -9.15
C SER A 55 -13.33 -15.07 -8.65
N LYS A 56 -12.76 -14.02 -8.05
CA LYS A 56 -13.48 -12.90 -7.45
C LYS A 56 -12.61 -11.65 -7.44
N GLU A 57 -13.23 -10.49 -7.52
CA GLU A 57 -12.54 -9.20 -7.58
C GLU A 57 -11.63 -8.94 -6.37
N ASP A 58 -12.16 -9.20 -5.17
CA ASP A 58 -11.49 -8.93 -3.91
C ASP A 58 -11.46 -10.15 -2.97
N VAL A 59 -10.43 -10.19 -2.12
CA VAL A 59 -10.42 -10.98 -0.88
C VAL A 59 -10.65 -10.04 0.32
N TYR A 60 -11.17 -10.59 1.41
CA TYR A 60 -11.61 -9.81 2.57
C TYR A 60 -11.02 -10.37 3.87
N ALA A 61 -10.75 -9.47 4.81
CA ALA A 61 -10.39 -9.75 6.19
C ALA A 61 -11.31 -8.94 7.10
N PHE A 62 -11.81 -9.53 8.17
CA PHE A 62 -12.81 -8.91 9.05
C PHE A 62 -12.29 -8.83 10.48
N ALA A 63 -12.54 -7.71 11.17
CA ALA A 63 -12.24 -7.61 12.59
C ALA A 63 -13.06 -8.63 13.39
N THR A 64 -12.57 -9.01 14.57
CA THR A 64 -13.25 -10.00 15.42
C THR A 64 -14.68 -9.58 15.78
N ASP A 65 -14.89 -8.29 16.00
CA ASP A 65 -16.18 -7.67 16.34
C ASP A 65 -16.93 -7.07 15.13
N PHE A 66 -16.53 -7.46 13.91
CA PHE A 66 -17.09 -6.92 12.67
C PHE A 66 -18.62 -6.99 12.65
N ARG A 67 -19.21 -8.15 13.01
CA ARG A 67 -20.65 -8.35 12.87
C ARG A 67 -21.43 -7.49 13.85
N GLU A 68 -20.95 -7.35 15.07
CA GLU A 68 -21.56 -6.52 16.11
C GLU A 68 -21.51 -5.06 15.69
N VAL A 69 -20.32 -4.57 15.30
CA VAL A 69 -20.14 -3.17 14.92
C VAL A 69 -20.90 -2.85 13.63
N TYR A 70 -20.79 -3.68 12.60
CA TYR A 70 -21.46 -3.46 11.31
C TYR A 70 -23.00 -3.43 11.43
N LYS A 71 -23.58 -4.17 12.39
CA LYS A 71 -25.02 -4.12 12.69
C LYS A 71 -25.42 -2.91 13.53
N ALA A 72 -24.52 -2.43 14.40
CA ALA A 72 -24.77 -1.30 15.28
C ALA A 72 -24.68 0.05 14.57
N VAL A 73 -23.98 0.13 13.42
CA VAL A 73 -23.95 1.38 12.64
C VAL A 73 -25.24 1.54 11.84
N GLU A 74 -26.02 2.56 12.22
CA GLU A 74 -27.29 2.91 11.56
C GLU A 74 -27.05 3.56 10.19
N ASP A 75 -26.06 4.44 10.09
CA ASP A 75 -25.75 5.19 8.88
C ASP A 75 -24.43 4.71 8.25
N ARG A 76 -24.56 3.86 7.22
CA ARG A 76 -23.40 3.36 6.47
C ARG A 76 -22.84 4.38 5.48
N SER A 77 -23.54 5.48 5.20
CA SER A 77 -23.01 6.52 4.32
C SER A 77 -21.75 7.17 4.90
N LYS A 78 -21.59 7.09 6.22
CA LYS A 78 -20.41 7.55 6.96
C LYS A 78 -19.17 6.66 6.82
N PHE A 79 -19.29 5.50 6.17
CA PHE A 79 -18.12 4.64 6.00
C PHE A 79 -17.11 5.29 5.07
N GLY A 80 -15.85 4.89 5.21
CA GLY A 80 -14.82 5.20 4.23
C GLY A 80 -13.62 4.29 4.38
N GLU A 81 -12.62 4.51 3.54
CA GLU A 81 -11.50 3.58 3.38
C GLU A 81 -10.17 4.30 3.18
N TRP A 82 -9.14 3.85 3.90
CA TRP A 82 -7.75 4.12 3.57
C TRP A 82 -7.27 3.19 2.47
N MET A 83 -6.65 3.75 1.43
CA MET A 83 -6.11 2.97 0.31
C MET A 83 -4.60 2.81 0.41
N VAL A 84 -4.14 1.56 0.34
CA VAL A 84 -2.71 1.18 0.23
C VAL A 84 -2.47 0.63 -1.17
N PHE A 85 -1.77 1.40 -2.01
CA PHE A 85 -1.45 1.00 -3.38
C PHE A 85 -0.11 0.28 -3.43
N GLN A 86 -0.09 -0.94 -3.97
CA GLN A 86 1.11 -1.77 -4.09
C GLN A 86 1.22 -2.42 -5.45
N ASP A 87 2.46 -2.65 -5.88
CA ASP A 87 2.70 -3.41 -7.11
C ASP A 87 2.11 -4.82 -6.97
N ALA A 88 1.31 -5.20 -7.96
CA ALA A 88 0.58 -6.47 -7.98
C ALA A 88 1.08 -7.42 -9.08
N ILE A 89 2.16 -7.07 -9.78
CA ILE A 89 2.66 -7.81 -10.95
C ILE A 89 3.99 -8.48 -10.65
N GLU A 90 4.96 -7.72 -10.16
CA GLU A 90 6.32 -8.20 -9.94
C GLU A 90 6.38 -9.08 -8.70
N ARG A 91 6.74 -10.35 -8.90
CA ARG A 91 6.97 -11.31 -7.82
C ARG A 91 8.44 -11.28 -7.41
N SER A 92 8.66 -11.24 -6.11
CA SER A 92 9.98 -11.49 -5.53
C SER A 92 10.44 -12.91 -5.85
N PRO A 93 11.63 -13.11 -6.43
CA PRO A 93 12.20 -14.44 -6.65
C PRO A 93 12.38 -15.25 -5.37
N ALA A 94 12.67 -14.56 -4.25
CA ALA A 94 12.94 -15.21 -2.97
C ALA A 94 11.67 -15.71 -2.27
N LEU A 95 10.56 -14.96 -2.39
CA LEU A 95 9.32 -15.26 -1.67
C LEU A 95 8.21 -15.85 -2.56
N GLY A 96 8.32 -15.66 -3.88
CA GLY A 96 7.23 -15.96 -4.82
C GLY A 96 6.01 -15.04 -4.67
N LEU A 97 6.12 -13.96 -3.89
CA LEU A 97 5.03 -13.03 -3.57
C LEU A 97 5.22 -11.69 -4.26
N THR A 98 4.11 -11.04 -4.64
CA THR A 98 4.12 -9.63 -5.06
C THR A 98 4.22 -8.71 -3.86
N ARG A 99 4.48 -7.40 -4.07
CA ARG A 99 4.44 -6.40 -2.99
C ARG A 99 3.05 -6.29 -2.39
N LEU A 100 2.00 -6.43 -3.20
CA LEU A 100 0.61 -6.49 -2.75
C LEU A 100 0.38 -7.67 -1.79
N ASP A 101 0.81 -8.88 -2.17
CA ASP A 101 0.63 -10.07 -1.32
C ASP A 101 1.37 -9.97 0.01
N TYR A 102 2.56 -9.35 -0.04
CA TYR A 102 3.36 -9.10 1.16
C TYR A 102 2.65 -8.11 2.08
N ALA A 103 2.21 -6.95 1.57
CA ALA A 103 1.46 -5.97 2.34
C ALA A 103 0.15 -6.54 2.90
N TRP A 104 -0.57 -7.33 2.10
CA TRP A 104 -1.84 -7.95 2.50
C TRP A 104 -1.69 -8.82 3.74
N GLN A 105 -0.61 -9.58 3.88
CA GLN A 105 -0.38 -10.42 5.05
C GLN A 105 -0.33 -9.63 6.37
N PHE A 106 0.32 -8.47 6.36
CA PHE A 106 0.39 -7.61 7.55
C PHE A 106 -0.96 -6.96 7.86
N ILE A 107 -1.64 -6.44 6.84
CA ILE A 107 -2.95 -5.79 7.02
C ILE A 107 -4.02 -6.79 7.43
N LYS A 108 -4.06 -7.98 6.81
CA LYS A 108 -4.99 -9.04 7.17
C LYS A 108 -4.83 -9.42 8.64
N ARG A 109 -3.60 -9.62 9.12
CA ARG A 109 -3.32 -9.89 10.54
C ARG A 109 -3.69 -8.74 11.45
N LEU A 110 -3.41 -7.50 11.05
CA LEU A 110 -3.81 -6.31 11.79
C LEU A 110 -5.33 -6.32 12.02
N VAL A 111 -6.10 -6.68 11.00
CA VAL A 111 -7.57 -6.72 11.06
C VAL A 111 -8.06 -7.94 11.85
N GLU A 112 -7.58 -9.15 11.56
CA GLU A 112 -8.08 -10.38 12.18
C GLU A 112 -7.69 -10.54 13.66
N ASN A 113 -6.53 -10.02 14.07
CA ASN A 113 -6.03 -10.14 15.43
C ASN A 113 -6.42 -8.96 16.34
N ASN A 114 -7.10 -7.94 15.82
CA ASN A 114 -7.54 -6.79 16.62
C ASN A 114 -9.06 -6.58 16.52
N SER A 115 -9.61 -5.96 17.56
CA SER A 115 -10.95 -5.35 17.47
C SER A 115 -10.87 -4.07 16.64
N SER A 116 -11.95 -3.78 15.92
CA SER A 116 -12.14 -2.52 15.19
C SER A 116 -12.01 -1.28 16.10
N LYS A 117 -12.31 -1.40 17.39
CA LYS A 117 -12.12 -0.33 18.38
C LYS A 117 -10.65 -0.03 18.64
N THR A 118 -9.75 -1.00 18.45
CA THR A 118 -8.32 -0.87 18.75
C THR A 118 -7.50 -0.38 17.55
N SER A 119 -7.82 -0.82 16.33
CA SER A 119 -7.14 -0.34 15.12
C SER A 119 -7.87 0.83 14.46
N GLY A 120 -9.18 0.99 14.71
CA GLY A 120 -10.05 1.88 13.94
C GLY A 120 -10.55 1.26 12.62
N ILE A 121 -10.04 0.08 12.25
CA ILE A 121 -10.36 -0.61 11.00
C ILE A 121 -11.41 -1.68 11.25
N LEU A 122 -12.54 -1.57 10.58
CA LEU A 122 -13.66 -2.51 10.66
C LEU A 122 -13.40 -3.80 9.85
N TYR A 123 -12.94 -3.64 8.62
CA TYR A 123 -12.54 -4.73 7.74
C TYR A 123 -11.57 -4.20 6.68
N ALA A 124 -10.89 -5.11 5.98
CA ALA A 124 -10.09 -4.76 4.82
C ALA A 124 -10.46 -5.62 3.62
N SER A 125 -10.36 -5.04 2.42
CA SER A 125 -10.41 -5.75 1.15
C SER A 125 -9.09 -5.61 0.40
N CYS A 126 -8.78 -6.56 -0.47
CA CYS A 126 -7.61 -6.52 -1.33
C CYS A 126 -7.95 -7.04 -2.72
N THR A 127 -7.59 -6.25 -3.73
CA THR A 127 -7.75 -6.62 -5.14
C THR A 127 -7.00 -7.89 -5.47
N THR A 128 -7.57 -8.73 -6.33
CA THR A 128 -6.98 -10.03 -6.71
C THR A 128 -6.37 -9.99 -8.11
N ALA A 129 -6.15 -11.16 -8.74
CA ALA A 129 -5.81 -11.31 -10.16
C ALA A 129 -7.05 -11.56 -11.06
N TRP A 130 -8.27 -11.32 -10.56
CA TRP A 130 -9.50 -11.45 -11.35
C TRP A 130 -9.52 -10.51 -12.58
N LYS A 131 -9.78 -11.06 -13.76
CA LYS A 131 -9.73 -10.32 -15.05
C LYS A 131 -11.07 -9.76 -15.54
N GLY A 132 -12.09 -9.73 -14.67
CA GLY A 132 -13.38 -9.16 -15.05
C GLY A 132 -13.36 -7.64 -15.15
N GLU A 133 -14.53 -7.05 -15.32
CA GLU A 133 -14.69 -5.60 -15.38
C GLU A 133 -14.29 -4.98 -14.04
N ARG A 134 -13.20 -4.21 -14.05
CA ARG A 134 -12.79 -3.40 -12.91
C ARG A 134 -13.02 -1.94 -13.23
N PRO A 135 -13.45 -1.13 -12.25
CA PRO A 135 -13.45 0.31 -12.39
C PRO A 135 -12.03 0.86 -12.17
N ALA A 136 -10.98 0.17 -12.64
CA ALA A 136 -9.59 0.57 -12.51
C ALA A 136 -8.97 0.75 -13.90
N ASP A 137 -7.95 1.59 -14.00
CA ASP A 137 -7.19 1.74 -15.25
C ASP A 137 -6.65 0.37 -15.69
N PRO A 138 -6.98 -0.12 -16.91
CA PRO A 138 -6.49 -1.40 -17.40
C PRO A 138 -4.96 -1.47 -17.51
N ASN A 139 -4.28 -0.31 -17.50
CA ASN A 139 -2.82 -0.21 -17.50
C ASN A 139 -2.22 -0.06 -16.08
N SER A 140 -3.04 -0.08 -15.03
CA SER A 140 -2.54 0.01 -13.65
C SER A 140 -1.78 -1.26 -13.28
N THR A 141 -0.53 -1.11 -12.87
CA THR A 141 0.26 -2.19 -12.25
C THR A 141 0.02 -2.31 -10.75
N PHE A 142 -0.76 -1.38 -10.17
CA PHE A 142 -1.02 -1.33 -8.75
C PHE A 142 -2.32 -2.07 -8.40
N GLY A 143 -2.22 -2.98 -7.43
CA GLY A 143 -3.33 -3.45 -6.63
C GLY A 143 -3.59 -2.52 -5.45
N VAL A 144 -4.77 -2.67 -4.84
CA VAL A 144 -5.23 -1.84 -3.72
C VAL A 144 -5.61 -2.72 -2.56
N ILE A 145 -5.13 -2.37 -1.37
CA ILE A 145 -5.71 -2.82 -0.10
C ILE A 145 -6.50 -1.65 0.46
N ALA A 146 -7.80 -1.87 0.67
CA ALA A 146 -8.72 -0.89 1.22
C ALA A 146 -9.02 -1.24 2.68
N CYS A 147 -8.73 -0.34 3.61
CA CYS A 147 -8.95 -0.52 5.04
C CYS A 147 -10.10 0.38 5.50
N TRP A 148 -11.24 -0.23 5.86
CA TRP A 148 -12.50 0.47 6.07
C TRP A 148 -12.67 0.92 7.51
N THR A 149 -13.16 2.14 7.71
CA THR A 149 -13.58 2.69 9.02
C THR A 149 -15.07 2.99 9.02
N VAL A 150 -15.68 2.99 10.21
CA VAL A 150 -17.16 3.12 10.36
C VAL A 150 -17.68 4.54 10.20
N ASP A 151 -16.85 5.54 10.48
CA ASP A 151 -17.24 6.94 10.46
C ASP A 151 -16.08 7.80 9.97
N TYR A 152 -16.25 8.48 8.84
CA TYR A 152 -15.25 9.38 8.29
C TYR A 152 -15.23 10.74 9.00
N GLU A 153 -16.28 11.11 9.73
CA GLU A 153 -16.35 12.37 10.48
C GLU A 153 -15.55 12.27 11.80
N ASP A 154 -15.39 11.06 12.34
CA ASP A 154 -14.48 10.80 13.47
C ASP A 154 -13.01 10.81 13.00
N LYS A 155 -12.45 12.02 12.91
CA LYS A 155 -11.05 12.25 12.52
C LYS A 155 -10.05 11.49 13.40
N MET A 156 -10.37 11.26 14.68
CA MET A 156 -9.51 10.51 15.58
C MET A 156 -9.49 9.02 15.24
N LEU A 157 -10.65 8.44 14.94
CA LEU A 157 -10.76 7.06 14.45
C LEU A 157 -10.04 6.88 13.10
N VAL A 158 -10.27 7.80 12.17
CA VAL A 158 -9.63 7.79 10.85
C VAL A 158 -8.09 7.88 10.97
N LYS A 159 -7.58 8.78 11.82
CA LYS A 159 -6.14 8.91 12.11
C LYS A 159 -5.58 7.65 12.74
N LYS A 160 -6.30 7.07 13.69
CA LYS A 160 -5.93 5.84 14.39
C LYS A 160 -5.79 4.66 13.42
N ALA A 161 -6.70 4.53 12.45
CA ALA A 161 -6.60 3.54 11.37
C ALA A 161 -5.34 3.74 10.52
N ALA A 162 -5.01 4.98 10.16
CA ALA A 162 -3.79 5.26 9.39
C ALA A 162 -2.50 4.93 10.17
N ASN A 163 -2.47 5.25 11.47
CA ASN A 163 -1.36 4.87 12.35
C ASN A 163 -1.17 3.35 12.37
N ALA A 164 -2.25 2.60 12.63
CA ALA A 164 -2.22 1.15 12.73
C ALA A 164 -1.71 0.48 11.43
N ILE A 165 -2.09 1.00 10.26
CA ILE A 165 -1.57 0.54 8.96
C ILE A 165 -0.06 0.72 8.88
N ARG A 166 0.46 1.89 9.26
CA ARG A 166 1.91 2.19 9.21
C ARG A 166 2.72 1.42 10.24
N GLU A 167 2.14 1.14 11.40
CA GLU A 167 2.81 0.37 12.47
C GLU A 167 3.08 -1.08 12.04
N VAL A 168 2.18 -1.70 11.28
CA VAL A 168 2.34 -3.09 10.85
C VAL A 168 3.03 -3.22 9.50
N TYR A 169 2.98 -2.18 8.67
CA TYR A 169 3.51 -2.21 7.32
C TYR A 169 4.16 -0.88 6.95
N ASP A 170 5.45 -0.94 6.63
CA ASP A 170 6.27 0.23 6.29
C ASP A 170 5.94 0.79 4.90
N TYR A 171 4.79 1.48 4.80
CA TYR A 171 4.30 2.01 3.55
C TYR A 171 4.97 3.34 3.18
N GLN A 172 5.91 3.32 2.24
CA GLN A 172 6.70 4.49 1.85
C GLN A 172 5.97 5.56 1.02
N LYS A 173 4.63 5.53 0.95
CA LYS A 173 3.81 6.52 0.24
C LYS A 173 2.75 7.12 1.17
N ASN A 174 2.16 8.24 0.75
CA ASN A 174 1.01 8.81 1.44
C ASN A 174 -0.19 7.86 1.32
N LEU A 175 -0.93 7.71 2.41
CA LEU A 175 -2.25 7.08 2.39
C LEU A 175 -3.28 8.13 1.98
N TYR A 176 -4.29 7.71 1.24
CA TYR A 176 -5.42 8.53 0.83
C TYR A 176 -6.71 7.88 1.29
N TYR A 177 -7.58 8.67 1.90
CA TYR A 177 -8.86 8.22 2.41
C TYR A 177 -9.99 8.69 1.50
N LYS A 178 -10.96 7.84 1.18
CA LYS A 178 -12.20 8.25 0.50
C LYS A 178 -13.43 7.69 1.20
N THR A 179 -14.55 8.38 1.07
CA THR A 179 -15.85 7.96 1.60
C THR A 179 -16.45 6.80 0.81
N LEU A 180 -17.32 6.01 1.43
CA LEU A 180 -18.12 4.99 0.74
C LEU A 180 -18.95 5.60 -0.39
N GLU A 181 -19.53 6.79 -0.19
CA GLU A 181 -20.31 7.48 -1.22
C GLU A 181 -19.51 7.66 -2.52
N ALA A 182 -18.28 8.16 -2.42
CA ALA A 182 -17.38 8.29 -3.56
C ALA A 182 -17.07 6.95 -4.25
N THR A 183 -16.93 5.87 -3.47
CA THR A 183 -16.73 4.52 -4.00
C THR A 183 -17.97 4.01 -4.75
N LEU A 184 -19.16 4.18 -4.19
CA LEU A 184 -20.42 3.80 -4.81
C LEU A 184 -20.75 4.63 -6.06
N ALA A 185 -20.34 5.90 -6.07
CA ALA A 185 -20.48 6.79 -7.20
C ALA A 185 -19.46 6.53 -8.32
N ASN A 186 -18.62 5.50 -8.21
CA ASN A 186 -17.53 5.19 -9.13
C ASN A 186 -16.61 6.38 -9.39
N LYS A 187 -16.33 7.21 -8.38
CA LYS A 187 -15.43 8.36 -8.54
C LYS A 187 -13.98 7.89 -8.49
N TYR A 188 -13.29 7.97 -9.62
CA TYR A 188 -11.90 7.52 -9.75
C TYR A 188 -11.05 8.46 -10.60
N ARG A 189 -9.77 8.60 -10.22
CA ARG A 189 -8.84 9.52 -10.88
C ARG A 189 -8.69 9.25 -12.38
N HIS A 190 -8.66 7.97 -12.78
CA HIS A 190 -8.53 7.59 -14.19
C HIS A 190 -9.82 7.82 -14.99
N LEU A 191 -10.96 8.01 -14.33
CA LEU A 191 -12.23 8.43 -14.94
C LEU A 191 -12.36 9.96 -15.01
N GLY A 192 -11.34 10.69 -14.56
CA GLY A 192 -11.31 12.16 -14.60
C GLY A 192 -11.73 12.82 -13.29
N ASP A 193 -12.16 12.06 -12.28
CA ASP A 193 -12.51 12.61 -10.97
C ASP A 193 -11.25 13.09 -10.25
N ARG A 194 -11.10 14.40 -10.18
CA ARG A 194 -10.06 15.05 -9.39
C ARG A 194 -10.62 15.28 -8.00
N PHE A 195 -9.77 15.16 -6.99
CA PHE A 195 -10.11 15.54 -5.60
C PHE A 195 -11.08 14.61 -4.84
N ILE A 196 -11.05 13.30 -5.13
CA ILE A 196 -11.94 12.29 -4.49
C ILE A 196 -11.63 12.07 -3.00
N SER A 197 -10.35 12.15 -2.62
CA SER A 197 -9.93 11.73 -1.27
C SER A 197 -10.18 12.81 -0.25
N LEU A 198 -10.93 12.52 0.81
CA LEU A 198 -11.22 13.47 1.89
C LEU A 198 -10.00 13.73 2.78
N TYR A 199 -9.24 12.67 3.11
CA TYR A 199 -8.04 12.79 3.94
C TYR A 199 -6.79 12.27 3.24
N LYS A 200 -5.65 12.79 3.69
CA LYS A 200 -4.29 12.34 3.32
C LYS A 200 -3.48 12.15 4.58
N TYR A 201 -2.79 11.01 4.69
CA TYR A 201 -1.93 10.71 5.82
C TYR A 201 -0.50 10.43 5.38
N THR A 202 0.44 11.26 5.81
CA THR A 202 1.80 11.32 5.28
C THR A 202 2.72 10.25 5.86
N VAL A 203 3.85 10.01 5.20
CA VAL A 203 4.94 9.15 5.70
C VAL A 203 5.52 9.64 7.03
N LYS A 204 5.34 10.92 7.37
CA LYS A 204 5.79 11.53 8.63
C LYS A 204 4.77 11.41 9.77
N GLY A 205 3.65 10.75 9.53
CA GLY A 205 2.59 10.59 10.52
C GLY A 205 1.65 11.79 10.66
N GLU A 206 1.56 12.64 9.62
CA GLU A 206 0.74 13.84 9.64
C GLU A 206 -0.56 13.62 8.86
N MET A 207 -1.69 14.05 9.44
CA MET A 207 -3.00 13.96 8.80
C MET A 207 -3.38 15.33 8.22
N PHE A 208 -3.93 15.29 7.01
CA PHE A 208 -4.50 16.44 6.33
C PHE A 208 -5.90 16.11 5.86
N GLU A 209 -6.75 17.12 5.86
CA GLU A 209 -8.10 17.13 5.32
C GLU A 209 -8.15 18.05 4.12
N ARG A 210 -9.02 17.73 3.16
CA ARG A 210 -9.24 18.56 2.00
C ARG A 210 -10.11 19.75 2.39
N ASP A 211 -9.76 20.93 1.87
CA ASP A 211 -10.57 22.12 2.08
C ASP A 211 -11.94 22.00 1.40
N GLU A 212 -13.00 22.47 2.08
CA GLU A 212 -14.38 22.37 1.60
C GLU A 212 -14.66 23.37 0.46
N ASP A 213 -14.05 24.56 0.51
CA ASP A 213 -14.25 25.63 -0.46
C ASP A 213 -13.33 25.47 -1.68
N ASP A 214 -12.09 25.00 -1.46
CA ASP A 214 -11.13 24.68 -2.52
C ASP A 214 -10.56 23.25 -2.38
N PRO A 215 -11.17 22.26 -3.06
CA PRO A 215 -10.72 20.87 -3.04
C PRO A 215 -9.27 20.63 -3.47
N SER A 216 -8.56 21.61 -4.03
CA SER A 216 -7.13 21.50 -4.34
C SER A 216 -6.22 21.69 -3.12
N ILE A 217 -6.72 22.29 -2.05
CA ILE A 217 -5.99 22.65 -0.83
C ILE A 217 -6.08 21.52 0.22
N TRP A 218 -4.99 21.35 0.97
CA TRP A 218 -4.89 20.42 2.09
C TRP A 218 -4.63 21.17 3.40
N ASN A 219 -5.56 21.07 4.34
CA ASN A 219 -5.46 21.65 5.68
C ASN A 219 -4.96 20.61 6.67
N ARG A 220 -4.06 20.99 7.58
CA ARG A 220 -3.52 20.07 8.59
C ARG A 220 -4.56 19.83 9.69
N VAL A 221 -4.73 18.57 10.10
CA VAL A 221 -5.65 18.11 11.16
C VAL A 221 -4.91 17.80 12.45
#